data_AF-A0A2G9I923-F1
#
_entry.id   AF-A0A2G9I923-F1
#
_cell.length_a   1.000
_cell.length_b   1.000
_cell.length_c   1.000
_cell.angle_alpha   90.00
_cell.angle_beta   90.00
_cell.angle_gamma   90.00
#
_symmetry.space_group_name_H-M   'P 1'
#
loop_
_entity.id
_entity.type
_entity.pdbx_description
1 polymer ?
#
loop_
_entity_poly.entity_id
_entity_poly.type
_entity_poly.pdbx_seq_one_letter_code
_entity_poly.pdbx_strand_id
1 'polypeptide(L)'
;MSTAPLALALLYPIMMDPWHHVSEWFQNESPSPFDTKHGMSFWEYASTEQMLNQLFNDAMARDAWFYSSLAIKECKHVFEWIPHDWSDEECVKLLEKCKESIIPSKGKGGKVIIAEMVVADNKEDHKATKTQLFFDMLMMVDHNGKERTEKEWAKLFSTTGFTNYKITTSLGLRYVTTRI
;
A
#
# COMPACT_ATOMS: atom_id res chain seq x y z
N MET A 1 -17.45 -8.25 7.65
CA MET A 1 -16.85 -7.33 8.65
C MET A 1 -17.39 -5.94 8.42
N SER A 2 -17.42 -5.08 9.44
CA SER A 2 -17.85 -3.69 9.29
C SER A 2 -16.69 -2.84 8.75
N THR A 3 -16.94 -2.10 7.68
CA THR A 3 -16.02 -1.11 7.08
C THR A 3 -16.07 0.25 7.79
N ALA A 4 -16.82 0.37 8.88
CA ALA A 4 -17.06 1.65 9.56
C ALA A 4 -15.77 2.36 10.05
N PRO A 5 -14.77 1.68 10.64
CA PRO A 5 -13.54 2.36 11.07
C PRO A 5 -12.71 2.91 9.91
N LEU A 6 -12.63 2.18 8.80
CA LEU A 6 -12.00 2.66 7.57
C LEU A 6 -12.76 3.90 7.05
N ALA A 7 -14.10 3.84 6.98
CA ALA A 7 -14.89 5.01 6.57
C ALA A 7 -14.70 6.21 7.51
N LEU A 8 -14.60 6.00 8.82
CA LEU A 8 -14.34 7.06 9.80
C LEU A 8 -12.95 7.66 9.62
N ALA A 9 -11.92 6.85 9.37
CA ALA A 9 -10.56 7.33 9.08
C ALA A 9 -10.53 8.19 7.82
N LEU A 10 -11.11 7.69 6.72
CA LEU A 10 -11.15 8.40 5.43
C LEU A 10 -11.94 9.70 5.47
N LEU A 11 -13.03 9.74 6.25
CA LEU A 11 -13.88 10.93 6.38
C LEU A 11 -13.41 11.89 7.48
N TYR A 12 -12.29 11.58 8.13
CA TYR A 12 -11.75 12.43 9.17
C TYR A 12 -11.24 13.74 8.54
N PRO A 13 -11.52 14.93 9.12
CA PRO A 13 -11.20 16.20 8.48
C PRO A 13 -9.74 16.34 8.05
N ILE A 14 -8.81 15.79 8.82
CA ILE A 14 -7.38 15.82 8.51
C ILE A 14 -7.04 15.08 7.20
N MET A 15 -7.78 14.01 6.89
CA MET A 15 -7.66 13.23 5.63
C MET A 15 -8.48 13.85 4.49
N MET A 16 -9.57 14.55 4.80
CA MET A 16 -10.44 15.15 3.78
C MET A 16 -9.94 16.51 3.29
N ASP A 17 -9.30 17.31 4.15
CA ASP A 17 -8.81 18.64 3.81
C ASP A 17 -7.84 18.67 2.61
N PRO A 18 -6.85 17.77 2.50
CA PRO A 18 -5.91 17.72 1.36
C PRO A 18 -6.58 17.67 -0.03
N TRP A 19 -7.77 17.06 -0.13
CA TRP A 19 -8.53 16.97 -1.39
C TRP A 19 -8.91 18.34 -1.94
N HIS A 20 -9.06 19.35 -1.09
CA HIS A 20 -9.34 20.73 -1.50
C HIS A 20 -8.08 21.47 -2.00
N HIS A 21 -6.89 20.91 -1.76
CA HIS A 21 -5.60 21.52 -2.09
C HIS A 21 -4.90 20.89 -3.30
N VAL A 22 -5.55 19.93 -3.99
CA VAL A 22 -5.00 19.28 -5.19
C VAL A 22 -4.58 20.30 -6.28
N SER A 23 -5.37 21.37 -6.48
CA SER A 23 -5.03 22.40 -7.48
C SER A 23 -3.83 23.29 -7.09
N GLU A 24 -3.61 23.46 -5.79
CA GLU A 24 -2.45 24.19 -5.24
C GLU A 24 -1.20 23.31 -5.30
N TRP A 25 -1.35 22.02 -5.00
CA TRP A 25 -0.28 21.03 -5.11
C TRP A 25 0.34 20.98 -6.51
N PHE A 26 -0.46 21.05 -7.58
CA PHE A 26 0.06 21.13 -8.95
C PHE A 26 0.96 22.35 -9.24
N GLN A 27 0.99 23.33 -8.35
CA GLN A 27 1.78 24.56 -8.46
C GLN A 27 3.00 24.57 -7.53
N ASN A 28 3.26 23.47 -6.81
CA ASN A 28 4.39 23.34 -5.91
C ASN A 28 5.16 22.02 -6.11
N GLU A 29 6.22 21.82 -5.32
CA GLU A 29 7.08 20.63 -5.38
C GLU A 29 6.86 19.68 -4.18
N SER A 30 5.77 19.85 -3.43
CA SER A 30 5.45 18.98 -2.30
C SER A 30 5.15 17.55 -2.78
N PRO A 31 5.50 16.51 -2.00
CA PRO A 31 5.26 15.12 -2.40
C PRO A 31 3.78 14.79 -2.64
N SER A 32 2.89 15.36 -1.83
CA SER A 32 1.44 15.14 -1.96
C SER A 32 0.63 16.40 -1.63
N PRO A 33 -0.68 16.41 -1.96
CA PRO A 33 -1.62 17.37 -1.41
C PRO A 33 -1.66 17.40 0.13
N PHE A 34 -1.44 16.26 0.80
CA PHE A 34 -1.33 16.23 2.27
C PHE A 34 -0.13 17.04 2.75
N ASP A 35 1.03 16.85 2.14
CA ASP A 35 2.24 17.64 2.43
C ASP A 35 2.02 19.13 2.14
N THR A 36 1.33 19.45 1.04
CA THR A 36 0.96 20.83 0.68
C THR A 36 0.11 21.47 1.78
N LYS A 37 -0.88 20.73 2.29
CA LYS A 37 -1.83 21.23 3.28
C LYS A 37 -1.22 21.35 4.68
N HIS A 38 -0.54 20.31 5.14
CA HIS A 38 -0.16 20.16 6.54
C HIS A 38 1.31 20.50 6.79
N GLY A 39 2.11 20.70 5.74
CA GLY A 39 3.52 21.07 5.83
C GLY A 39 4.45 19.96 6.30
N MET A 40 3.94 18.73 6.41
CA MET A 40 4.66 17.52 6.80
C MET A 40 3.96 16.30 6.20
N SER A 41 4.67 15.17 6.13
CA SER A 41 4.09 13.92 5.64
C SER A 41 3.01 13.38 6.57
N PHE A 42 2.13 12.52 6.05
CA PHE A 42 1.12 11.83 6.85
C PHE A 42 1.72 11.12 8.08
N TRP A 43 2.84 10.41 7.90
CA TRP A 43 3.50 9.66 8.97
C TRP A 43 4.07 10.56 10.07
N GLU A 44 4.66 11.70 9.70
CA GLU A 44 5.12 12.71 10.67
C GLU A 44 3.93 13.30 11.44
N TYR A 45 2.86 13.65 10.74
CA TYR A 45 1.65 14.18 11.35
C TYR A 45 1.02 13.19 12.32
N ALA A 46 0.79 11.95 11.89
CA ALA A 46 0.22 10.88 12.71
C ALA A 46 1.09 10.56 13.94
N SER A 47 2.42 10.71 13.85
CA SER A 47 3.32 10.53 15.00
C SER A 47 3.08 11.54 16.13
N THR A 48 2.52 12.71 15.80
CA THR A 48 2.23 13.78 16.75
C THR A 48 0.77 13.79 17.21
N GLU A 49 -0.16 13.31 16.39
CA GLU A 49 -1.60 13.38 16.63
C GLU A 49 -2.19 12.01 17.05
N GLN A 50 -2.34 11.82 18.37
CA GLN A 50 -2.78 10.55 18.97
C GLN A 50 -4.12 10.04 18.42
N MET A 51 -5.08 10.94 18.18
CA MET A 51 -6.41 10.53 17.72
C MET A 51 -6.39 10.04 16.27
N LEU A 52 -5.62 10.69 15.40
CA LEU A 52 -5.42 10.22 14.02
C LEU A 52 -4.70 8.87 14.02
N ASN A 53 -3.62 8.75 14.80
CA ASN A 53 -2.87 7.51 14.92
C ASN A 53 -3.76 6.35 15.41
N GLN A 54 -4.57 6.58 16.44
CA GLN A 54 -5.48 5.56 16.95
C GLN A 54 -6.53 5.15 15.91
N LEU A 55 -7.14 6.12 15.25
CA LEU A 55 -8.17 5.86 14.24
C LEU A 55 -7.61 5.10 13.03
N PHE A 56 -6.41 5.48 12.56
CA PHE A 56 -5.69 4.78 11.50
C PHE A 56 -5.35 3.35 11.90
N ASN A 57 -4.76 3.15 13.08
CA ASN A 57 -4.43 1.81 13.57
C ASN A 57 -5.67 0.92 13.73
N ASP A 58 -6.78 1.47 14.20
CA ASP A 58 -8.05 0.73 14.33
C ASP A 58 -8.67 0.37 12.98
N ALA A 59 -8.47 1.22 11.95
CA ALA A 59 -8.87 0.91 10.58
C ALA A 59 -8.03 -0.24 10.01
N MET A 60 -6.71 -0.18 10.16
CA MET A 60 -5.78 -1.18 9.61
C MET A 60 -5.83 -2.53 10.34
N ALA A 61 -5.99 -2.54 11.66
CA ALA A 61 -5.94 -3.76 12.48
C ALA A 61 -7.08 -4.75 12.17
N ARG A 62 -8.19 -4.28 11.57
CA ARG A 62 -9.36 -5.13 11.32
C ARG A 62 -9.13 -6.10 10.16
N ASP A 63 -8.44 -5.68 9.11
CA ASP A 63 -8.16 -6.52 7.95
C ASP A 63 -6.94 -7.42 8.20
N ALA A 64 -5.98 -6.95 9.01
CA ALA A 64 -4.76 -7.67 9.39
C ALA A 64 -5.00 -9.05 10.04
N TRP A 65 -6.14 -9.24 10.73
CA TRP A 65 -6.49 -10.55 11.33
C TRP A 65 -6.59 -11.66 10.28
N PHE A 66 -7.05 -11.34 9.06
CA PHE A 66 -7.22 -12.33 8.01
C PHE A 66 -5.87 -12.82 7.48
N TYR A 67 -4.94 -11.89 7.28
CA TYR A 67 -3.61 -12.16 6.75
C TYR A 67 -2.64 -12.70 7.79
N SER A 68 -2.87 -12.42 9.08
CA SER A 68 -2.13 -13.02 10.18
C SER A 68 -2.10 -14.54 10.08
N SER A 69 -3.20 -15.17 9.65
CA SER A 69 -3.25 -16.64 9.46
C SER A 69 -2.35 -17.14 8.31
N LEU A 70 -2.14 -16.32 7.27
CA LEU A 70 -1.26 -16.60 6.14
C LEU A 70 0.21 -16.33 6.50
N ALA A 71 0.48 -15.23 7.20
CA ALA A 71 1.80 -14.90 7.73
C ALA A 71 2.32 -15.98 8.69
N ILE A 72 1.48 -16.44 9.61
CA ILE A 72 1.82 -17.51 10.58
C ILE A 72 2.12 -18.85 9.87
N LYS A 73 1.42 -19.16 8.77
CA LYS A 73 1.56 -20.46 8.08
C LYS A 73 2.69 -20.51 7.06
N GLU A 74 2.96 -19.43 6.34
CA GLU A 74 3.72 -19.50 5.09
C GLU A 74 4.98 -18.63 5.03
N CYS A 75 5.10 -17.51 5.76
CA CYS A 75 6.14 -16.50 5.44
C CYS A 75 6.66 -15.68 6.64
N LYS A 76 7.98 -15.48 6.68
CA LYS A 76 8.64 -14.55 7.61
C LYS A 76 8.58 -13.08 7.17
N HIS A 77 8.25 -12.82 5.90
CA HIS A 77 8.22 -11.48 5.30
C HIS A 77 6.89 -11.28 4.57
N VAL A 78 5.93 -10.65 5.26
CA VAL A 78 4.62 -10.29 4.71
C VAL A 78 4.44 -8.79 4.84
N PHE A 79 4.12 -8.13 3.74
CA PHE A 79 3.73 -6.72 3.68
C PHE A 79 2.28 -6.66 3.25
N GLU A 80 1.46 -5.92 3.98
CA GLU A 80 0.02 -5.79 3.74
C GLU A 80 -0.31 -4.31 3.84
N TRP A 81 -0.87 -3.71 2.78
CA TRP A 81 -1.17 -2.28 2.73
C TRP A 81 0.02 -1.38 3.13
N ILE A 82 1.21 -1.70 2.61
CA ILE A 82 2.45 -0.95 2.91
C ILE A 82 2.99 -0.37 1.61
N PRO A 83 3.43 -1.16 0.60
CA PRO A 83 3.96 -0.60 -0.64
C PRO A 83 3.11 0.45 -1.36
N HIS A 84 1.79 0.42 -1.22
CA HIS A 84 0.92 1.39 -1.88
C HIS A 84 1.03 2.82 -1.32
N ASP A 85 1.56 2.98 -0.10
CA ASP A 85 1.84 4.27 0.54
C ASP A 85 3.14 4.92 0.04
N TRP A 86 3.91 4.25 -0.81
CA TRP A 86 5.26 4.68 -1.17
C TRP A 86 5.44 4.85 -2.67
N SER A 87 6.36 5.71 -3.06
CA SER A 87 6.82 5.85 -4.45
C SER A 87 7.49 4.57 -4.97
N ASP A 88 7.71 4.49 -6.29
CA ASP A 88 8.41 3.33 -6.88
C ASP A 88 9.85 3.22 -6.37
N GLU A 89 10.53 4.36 -6.18
CA GLU A 89 11.89 4.45 -5.67
C GLU A 89 11.99 3.93 -4.22
N GLU A 90 11.01 4.24 -3.39
CA GLU A 90 10.93 3.76 -2.00
C GLU A 90 10.53 2.29 -1.94
N CYS A 91 9.62 1.84 -2.80
CA CYS A 91 9.28 0.42 -2.93
C CYS A 91 10.49 -0.42 -3.34
N VAL A 92 11.34 0.06 -4.26
CA VAL A 92 12.60 -0.61 -4.62
C VAL A 92 13.49 -0.76 -3.39
N LYS A 93 13.72 0.30 -2.63
CA LYS A 93 14.54 0.26 -1.40
C LYS A 93 13.97 -0.72 -0.36
N LEU A 94 12.63 -0.77 -0.21
CA LEU A 94 11.96 -1.71 0.67
C LEU A 94 12.23 -3.15 0.23
N LEU A 95 12.02 -3.45 -1.05
CA LEU A 95 12.22 -4.78 -1.63
C LEU A 95 13.69 -5.24 -1.57
N GLU A 96 14.64 -4.32 -1.76
CA GLU A 96 16.07 -4.59 -1.58
C GLU A 96 16.40 -5.00 -0.14
N LYS A 97 15.91 -4.25 0.86
CA LYS A 97 16.06 -4.62 2.27
C LYS A 97 15.40 -5.96 2.60
N CYS A 98 14.24 -6.25 2.01
CA CYS A 98 13.59 -7.56 2.16
C CYS A 98 14.48 -8.68 1.64
N LYS A 99 15.08 -8.49 0.46
CA LYS A 99 16.00 -9.44 -0.16
C LYS A 99 17.24 -9.68 0.68
N GLU A 100 17.82 -8.64 1.27
CA GLU A 100 18.96 -8.77 2.19
C GLU A 100 18.61 -9.55 3.47
N SER A 101 17.40 -9.35 3.99
CA SER A 101 16.92 -10.00 5.22
C SER A 101 16.56 -11.49 5.05
N ILE A 102 16.38 -11.92 3.79
CA ILE A 102 16.08 -13.30 3.45
C ILE A 102 17.34 -14.15 3.62
N ILE A 103 17.40 -14.87 4.74
CA ILE A 103 18.46 -15.84 4.99
C ILE A 103 18.26 -17.02 4.01
N PRO A 104 19.28 -17.43 3.23
CA PRO A 104 19.23 -18.64 2.39
C PRO A 104 19.13 -19.89 3.25
N SER A 105 17.94 -20.22 3.75
CA SER A 105 17.75 -21.38 4.60
C SER A 105 17.70 -22.65 3.74
N LYS A 106 18.77 -23.45 3.80
CA LYS A 106 18.82 -24.88 3.44
C LYS A 106 18.06 -25.27 2.15
N GLY A 107 18.33 -24.59 1.04
CA GLY A 107 17.88 -25.00 -0.31
C GLY A 107 16.42 -24.67 -0.66
N LYS A 108 15.67 -23.96 0.19
CA LYS A 108 14.39 -23.35 -0.17
C LYS A 108 14.62 -21.84 -0.32
N GLY A 109 14.54 -21.33 -1.55
CA GLY A 109 14.62 -19.89 -1.83
C GLY A 109 13.62 -19.10 -0.98
N GLY A 110 13.96 -17.85 -0.66
CA GLY A 110 13.11 -16.99 0.15
C GLY A 110 11.87 -16.50 -0.62
N LYS A 111 10.84 -16.16 0.14
CA LYS A 111 9.55 -15.71 -0.39
C LYS A 111 9.14 -14.45 0.35
N VAL A 112 8.71 -13.44 -0.39
CA VAL A 112 8.05 -12.24 0.12
C VAL A 112 6.60 -12.30 -0.34
N ILE A 113 5.67 -12.07 0.59
CA ILE A 113 4.25 -11.90 0.25
C ILE A 113 3.91 -10.43 0.39
N ILE A 114 3.30 -9.88 -0.64
CA ILE A 114 2.77 -8.52 -0.68
C ILE A 114 1.26 -8.67 -0.89
N ALA A 115 0.46 -8.23 0.07
CA ALA A 115 -0.99 -8.25 0.03
C ALA A 115 -1.49 -6.83 -0.25
N GLU A 116 -1.86 -6.58 -1.50
CA GLU A 116 -2.12 -5.23 -2.03
C GLU A 116 -3.14 -5.26 -3.17
N MET A 117 -3.86 -4.16 -3.36
CA MET A 117 -4.67 -4.03 -4.56
C MET A 117 -3.78 -4.03 -5.82
N VAL A 118 -4.19 -4.82 -6.82
CA VAL A 118 -3.56 -4.81 -8.14
C VAL A 118 -4.57 -4.28 -9.12
N VAL A 119 -4.32 -3.07 -9.62
CA VAL A 119 -5.19 -2.39 -10.57
C VAL A 119 -5.35 -3.26 -11.81
N ALA A 120 -6.59 -3.52 -12.19
CA ALA A 120 -6.89 -4.35 -13.35
C ALA A 120 -6.72 -3.55 -14.64
N ASP A 121 -6.01 -4.12 -15.62
CA ASP A 121 -5.90 -3.55 -16.97
C ASP A 121 -7.23 -3.67 -17.77
N ASN A 122 -8.16 -4.54 -17.36
CA ASN A 122 -9.43 -4.75 -18.07
C ASN A 122 -10.56 -3.86 -17.52
N LYS A 123 -11.27 -3.18 -18.43
CA LYS A 123 -12.40 -2.29 -18.11
C LYS A 123 -13.74 -3.02 -17.94
N GLU A 124 -13.73 -4.35 -17.87
CA GLU A 124 -14.95 -5.17 -17.96
C GLU A 124 -15.74 -5.21 -16.64
N ASP A 125 -15.08 -5.02 -15.49
CA ASP A 125 -15.76 -4.90 -14.18
C ASP A 125 -15.77 -3.44 -13.70
N HIS A 126 -16.76 -2.68 -14.18
CA HIS A 126 -16.92 -1.26 -13.88
C HIS A 126 -16.96 -0.91 -12.40
N LYS A 127 -17.37 -1.81 -11.50
CA LYS A 127 -17.48 -1.48 -10.06
C LYS A 127 -16.14 -1.67 -9.35
N ALA A 128 -15.46 -2.79 -9.60
CA ALA A 128 -14.12 -3.03 -9.06
C ALA A 128 -13.13 -1.95 -9.52
N THR A 129 -13.19 -1.56 -10.80
CA THR A 129 -12.34 -0.49 -11.34
C THR A 129 -12.55 0.86 -10.64
N LYS A 130 -13.79 1.22 -10.27
CA LYS A 130 -14.06 2.49 -9.55
C LYS A 130 -13.46 2.50 -8.15
N THR A 131 -13.57 1.40 -7.42
CA THR A 131 -12.96 1.28 -6.09
C THR A 131 -11.44 1.35 -6.19
N GLN A 132 -10.83 0.65 -7.13
CA GLN A 132 -9.37 0.69 -7.34
C GLN A 132 -8.88 2.11 -7.65
N LEU A 133 -9.54 2.83 -8.55
CA LEU A 133 -9.18 4.21 -8.88
C LEU A 133 -9.40 5.17 -7.70
N PHE A 134 -10.42 4.94 -6.87
CA PHE A 134 -10.63 5.74 -5.66
C PHE A 134 -9.46 5.57 -4.68
N PHE A 135 -9.01 4.33 -4.45
CA PHE A 135 -7.84 4.07 -3.61
C PHE A 135 -6.54 4.61 -4.23
N ASP A 136 -6.38 4.55 -5.55
CA ASP A 136 -5.22 5.15 -6.23
C ASP A 136 -5.15 6.67 -6.00
N MET A 137 -6.27 7.37 -6.16
CA MET A 137 -6.34 8.80 -5.83
C MET A 137 -6.09 9.07 -4.35
N LEU A 138 -6.63 8.22 -3.46
CA LEU A 138 -6.40 8.34 -2.01
C LEU A 138 -4.91 8.25 -1.66
N MET A 139 -4.20 7.25 -2.22
CA MET A 139 -2.76 7.08 -1.99
C MET A 139 -1.95 8.26 -2.52
N MET A 140 -2.33 8.81 -3.67
CA MET A 140 -1.70 10.01 -4.23
C MET A 140 -1.94 11.24 -3.34
N VAL A 141 -3.16 11.44 -2.86
CA VAL A 141 -3.54 12.61 -2.05
C VAL A 141 -2.87 12.59 -0.67
N ASP A 142 -2.85 11.44 -0.01
CA ASP A 142 -2.51 11.34 1.41
C ASP A 142 -1.08 10.83 1.69
N HIS A 143 -0.46 10.05 0.79
CA HIS A 143 0.76 9.30 1.12
C HIS A 143 1.89 9.44 0.10
N ASN A 144 1.74 10.25 -0.97
CA ASN A 144 2.66 10.23 -2.13
C ASN A 144 2.84 8.80 -2.70
N GLY A 145 1.78 8.00 -2.56
CA GLY A 145 1.72 6.60 -2.93
C GLY A 145 0.94 6.39 -4.23
N LYS A 146 0.76 5.12 -4.60
CA LYS A 146 -0.10 4.72 -5.73
C LYS A 146 -0.51 3.26 -5.65
N GLU A 147 -1.67 2.96 -6.23
CA GLU A 147 -2.07 1.59 -6.52
C GLU A 147 -1.44 1.14 -7.84
N ARG A 148 -0.89 -0.08 -7.86
CA ARG A 148 -0.06 -0.55 -8.98
C ARG A 148 -0.76 -1.58 -9.85
N THR A 149 -0.57 -1.47 -11.15
CA THR A 149 -0.90 -2.52 -12.11
C THR A 149 0.05 -3.71 -11.96
N GLU A 150 -0.33 -4.87 -12.52
CA GLU A 150 0.55 -6.03 -12.57
C GLU A 150 1.88 -5.71 -13.28
N LYS A 151 1.84 -4.90 -14.35
CA LYS A 151 3.04 -4.52 -15.11
C LYS A 151 4.02 -3.70 -14.28
N GLU A 152 3.50 -2.78 -13.46
CA GLU A 152 4.33 -1.98 -12.55
C GLU A 152 4.93 -2.86 -11.45
N TRP A 153 4.13 -3.76 -10.87
CA TRP A 153 4.64 -4.75 -9.92
C TRP A 153 5.76 -5.61 -10.53
N ALA A 154 5.56 -6.13 -11.74
CA ALA A 154 6.54 -6.93 -12.45
C ALA A 154 7.85 -6.15 -12.68
N LYS A 155 7.75 -4.86 -13.02
CA LYS A 155 8.90 -3.96 -13.17
C LYS A 155 9.67 -3.82 -11.85
N LEU A 156 8.99 -3.56 -10.73
CA LEU A 156 9.62 -3.44 -9.41
C LEU A 156 10.40 -4.71 -9.02
N PHE A 157 9.79 -5.89 -9.22
CA PHE A 157 10.44 -7.17 -8.94
C PHE A 157 11.64 -7.42 -9.84
N SER A 158 11.51 -7.11 -11.13
CA SER A 158 12.62 -7.26 -12.09
C SER A 158 13.79 -6.35 -11.71
N THR A 159 13.53 -5.10 -11.34
CA THR A 159 14.57 -4.14 -10.93
C THR A 159 15.31 -4.59 -9.67
N THR A 160 14.61 -5.22 -8.74
CA THR A 160 15.18 -5.69 -7.46
C THR A 160 15.75 -7.11 -7.54
N GLY A 161 15.70 -7.73 -8.71
CA GLY A 161 16.26 -9.05 -9.00
C GLY A 161 15.53 -10.19 -8.29
N PHE A 162 14.21 -10.08 -8.15
CA PHE A 162 13.34 -11.23 -7.89
C PHE A 162 13.12 -11.97 -9.21
N THR A 163 13.17 -13.29 -9.16
CA THR A 163 13.22 -14.13 -10.37
C THR A 163 11.85 -14.60 -10.83
N ASN A 164 10.86 -14.60 -9.93
CA ASN A 164 9.51 -15.07 -10.23
C ASN A 164 8.49 -14.42 -9.29
N TYR A 165 7.30 -14.12 -9.82
CA TYR A 165 6.16 -13.66 -9.02
C TYR A 165 4.86 -14.36 -9.45
N LYS A 166 3.91 -14.41 -8.53
CA LYS A 166 2.57 -14.95 -8.74
C LYS A 166 1.56 -14.00 -8.13
N ILE A 167 0.62 -13.52 -8.94
CA ILE A 167 -0.57 -12.81 -8.47
C ILE A 167 -1.68 -13.83 -8.22
N THR A 168 -2.34 -13.72 -7.09
CA THR A 168 -3.51 -14.54 -6.78
C THR A 168 -4.59 -13.65 -6.19
N THR A 169 -5.86 -14.03 -6.31
CA THR A 169 -6.98 -13.28 -5.75
C THR A 169 -7.59 -14.06 -4.60
N SER A 170 -7.82 -13.41 -3.47
CA SER A 170 -8.54 -13.98 -2.32
C SER A 170 -9.40 -12.90 -1.69
N LEU A 171 -10.66 -13.22 -1.40
CA LEU A 171 -11.59 -12.36 -0.66
C LEU A 171 -11.76 -10.94 -1.25
N GLY A 172 -11.63 -10.79 -2.57
CA GLY A 172 -11.77 -9.49 -3.25
C GLY A 172 -10.51 -8.64 -3.31
N LEU A 173 -9.43 -9.05 -2.64
CA LEU A 173 -8.10 -8.44 -2.75
C LEU A 173 -7.18 -9.32 -3.58
N ARG A 174 -6.34 -8.68 -4.39
CA ARG A 174 -5.26 -9.36 -5.09
C ARG A 174 -4.07 -9.42 -4.15
N TYR A 175 -3.21 -10.41 -4.30
CA TYR A 175 -1.98 -10.50 -3.55
C TYR A 175 -0.88 -10.97 -4.46
N VAL A 176 0.27 -10.35 -4.30
CA VAL A 176 1.45 -10.54 -5.11
C VAL A 176 2.48 -11.28 -4.28
N THR A 177 2.76 -12.50 -4.68
CA THR A 177 3.78 -13.32 -4.04
C THR A 177 5.01 -13.33 -4.92
N THR A 178 6.16 -12.96 -4.38
CA THR A 178 7.43 -12.96 -5.12
C THR A 178 8.49 -13.84 -4.45
N ARG A 179 9.39 -14.41 -5.24
CA ARG A 179 10.46 -15.31 -4.79
C ARG A 179 11.81 -14.85 -5.30
N ILE A 180 12.83 -15.09 -4.48
CA ILE A 180 14.24 -14.84 -4.78
C ILE A 180 14.90 -16.16 -5.14
#